data_AF-A0A7W8R302-F1
#
_entry.id   AF-A0A7W8R302-F1
#
_cell.length_a   1.000
_cell.length_b   1.000
_cell.length_c   1.000
_cell.angle_alpha   90.00
_cell.angle_beta   90.00
_cell.angle_gamma   90.00
#
_symmetry.space_group_name_H-M   'P 1'
#
loop_
_entity.id
_entity.type
_entity.pdbx_description
1 polymer ?
#
loop_
_entity_poly.entity_id
_entity_poly.type
_entity_poly.pdbx_seq_one_letter_code
_entity_poly.pdbx_strand_id
1 'polypeptide(L)'
;MKDDSRVTKSGHILRNTHIDELPQLFNVLKGDISLVGNRPLEHYEVERLLAQKQTLRFLAPAGITGLWQVRQYKRQEFKEKERIMFDNFYALKQSFCLDLYILVQTVAVLFKWKKVGKIS
;
A
#
# COMPACT_ATOMS: atom_id res chain seq x y z
N MET A 1 -10.08 14.32 -15.23
CA MET A 1 -8.95 15.06 -14.63
C MET A 1 -8.10 15.54 -15.78
N LYS A 2 -7.89 16.86 -15.89
CA LYS A 2 -7.18 17.53 -16.98
C LYS A 2 -5.73 17.06 -17.09
N ASP A 3 -5.23 17.03 -18.32
CA ASP A 3 -3.88 16.71 -18.76
C ASP A 3 -2.77 17.04 -17.77
N ASP A 4 -2.09 16.01 -17.26
CA ASP A 4 -0.74 16.14 -16.70
C ASP A 4 0.26 15.75 -17.80
N SER A 5 0.99 16.74 -18.31
CA SER A 5 1.99 16.62 -19.39
C SER A 5 3.26 15.85 -18.99
N ARG A 6 3.29 15.23 -17.79
CA ARG A 6 4.38 14.34 -17.34
C ARG A 6 4.15 12.86 -17.65
N VAL A 7 3.01 12.50 -18.26
CA VAL A 7 2.73 11.12 -18.68
C VAL A 7 3.26 10.90 -20.09
N THR A 8 4.51 10.45 -20.22
CA THR A 8 5.01 9.92 -21.49
C THR A 8 4.31 8.58 -21.79
N LYS A 9 4.16 8.23 -23.08
CA LYS A 9 3.50 6.99 -23.52
C LYS A 9 4.09 5.72 -22.85
N SER A 10 5.35 5.77 -22.43
CA SER A 10 6.04 4.76 -21.62
C SER A 10 5.54 4.66 -20.18
N GLY A 11 5.17 5.77 -19.53
CA GLY A 11 4.58 5.77 -18.18
C GLY A 11 3.21 5.09 -18.13
N HIS A 12 2.46 5.11 -19.23
CA HIS A 12 1.17 4.40 -19.32
C HIS A 12 1.34 2.87 -19.49
N ILE A 13 2.45 2.44 -20.10
CA ILE A 13 2.81 1.02 -20.27
C ILE A 13 3.38 0.45 -18.96
N LEU A 14 4.23 1.20 -18.24
CA LEU A 14 4.75 0.81 -16.92
C LEU A 14 3.61 0.54 -15.91
N ARG A 15 2.65 1.46 -15.86
CA ARG A 15 1.46 1.38 -14.99
C ARG A 15 0.50 0.25 -15.35
N ASN A 16 0.50 -0.22 -16.60
CA ASN A 16 -0.32 -1.35 -17.05
C ASN A 16 0.39 -2.71 -16.94
N THR A 17 1.71 -2.76 -16.67
CA THR A 17 2.49 -4.01 -16.72
C THR A 17 2.94 -4.53 -15.35
N HIS A 18 2.53 -3.91 -14.23
CA HIS A 18 2.99 -4.25 -12.87
C HIS A 18 4.52 -4.15 -12.68
N ILE A 19 5.24 -3.53 -13.62
CA ILE A 19 6.70 -3.31 -13.53
C ILE A 19 7.03 -2.32 -12.41
N ASP A 20 6.06 -1.51 -11.98
CA ASP A 20 6.22 -0.50 -10.92
C ASP A 20 6.36 -1.11 -9.51
N GLU A 21 5.98 -2.38 -9.31
CA GLU A 21 6.07 -3.09 -8.03
C GLU A 21 7.35 -3.94 -7.88
N LEU A 22 8.00 -4.30 -9.00
CA LEU A 22 9.25 -5.06 -8.98
C LEU A 22 10.39 -4.35 -8.23
N PRO A 23 10.58 -3.01 -8.35
CA PRO A 23 11.55 -2.28 -7.53
C PRO A 23 11.27 -2.39 -6.03
N GLN A 24 9.99 -2.40 -5.61
CA GLN A 24 9.66 -2.50 -4.18
C GLN A 24 9.95 -3.89 -3.62
N LEU A 25 9.71 -4.95 -4.40
CA LEU A 25 10.07 -6.30 -3.99
C LEU A 25 11.58 -6.46 -3.81
N PHE A 26 12.39 -5.79 -4.63
CA PHE A 26 13.84 -5.78 -4.45
C PHE A 26 14.26 -5.07 -3.15
N ASN A 27 13.59 -4.00 -2.76
CA ASN A 27 13.82 -3.32 -1.48
C ASN A 27 13.47 -4.24 -0.28
N VAL A 28 12.47 -5.13 -0.41
CA VAL A 28 12.21 -6.17 0.60
C VAL A 28 13.36 -7.17 0.68
N LEU A 29 13.89 -7.62 -0.47
CA LEU A 29 15.02 -8.55 -0.50
C LEU A 29 16.31 -7.94 0.06
N LYS A 30 16.51 -6.63 -0.12
CA LYS A 30 17.60 -5.87 0.50
C LYS A 30 17.42 -5.64 2.00
N GLY A 31 16.19 -5.77 2.51
CA GLY A 31 15.85 -5.47 3.90
C GLY A 31 15.55 -4.00 4.17
N ASP A 32 15.36 -3.17 3.14
CA ASP A 32 15.05 -1.73 3.29
C ASP A 32 13.62 -1.50 3.80
N ILE A 33 12.69 -2.38 3.42
CA ILE A 33 11.29 -2.39 3.88
C ILE A 33 10.78 -3.82 4.10
N SER A 34 9.65 -3.97 4.79
CA SER A 34 9.00 -5.25 5.02
C SER A 34 8.02 -5.63 3.92
N LEU A 35 7.70 -6.92 3.79
CA LEU A 35 6.62 -7.37 2.90
C LEU A 35 5.25 -6.89 3.43
N VAL A 36 5.02 -7.07 4.73
CA VAL A 36 3.85 -6.56 5.45
C VAL A 36 4.26 -5.40 6.34
N GLY A 37 3.53 -4.29 6.27
CA GLY A 37 3.80 -3.10 7.03
C GLY A 37 2.83 -1.98 6.70
N ASN A 38 3.05 -0.80 7.30
CA ASN A 38 2.30 0.39 6.90
C ASN A 38 2.87 0.92 5.58
N ARG A 39 2.00 1.42 4.69
CA ARG A 39 2.45 1.95 3.39
C ARG A 39 3.48 3.07 3.60
N PRO A 40 4.63 3.07 2.91
CA PRO A 40 5.52 4.22 2.85
C PRO A 40 4.78 5.49 2.45
N LEU A 41 5.06 6.58 3.15
CA LEU A 41 4.50 7.89 2.85
C LEU A 41 5.48 8.75 2.07
N GLU A 42 4.93 9.63 1.25
CA GLU A 42 5.69 10.74 0.67
C GLU A 42 6.13 11.72 1.77
N HIS A 43 7.24 12.43 1.56
CA HIS A 43 7.82 13.33 2.57
C HIS A 43 6.81 14.36 3.10
N TYR A 44 6.02 14.97 2.21
CA TYR A 44 5.00 15.97 2.60
C TYR A 44 3.89 15.37 3.49
N GLU A 45 3.56 14.08 3.32
CA GLU A 45 2.58 13.40 4.17
C GLU A 45 3.17 13.10 5.54
N VAL A 46 4.45 12.70 5.60
CA VAL A 46 5.17 12.52 6.86
C VAL A 46 5.17 13.83 7.66
N GLU A 47 5.60 14.93 7.04
CA GLU A 47 5.62 16.26 7.67
C GLU A 47 4.23 16.67 8.19
N ARG A 48 3.18 16.47 7.37
CA ARG A 48 1.79 16.74 7.76
C ARG A 48 1.39 15.94 9.00
N LEU A 49 1.69 14.64 9.04
CA LEU A 49 1.32 13.78 10.17
C LEU A 49 2.11 14.12 11.43
N LEU A 50 3.40 14.46 11.31
CA LEU A 50 4.22 14.93 12.42
C LEU A 50 3.65 16.23 13.02
N ALA A 51 3.28 17.21 12.18
CA ALA A 51 2.65 18.44 12.61
C ALA A 51 1.31 18.21 13.34
N GLN A 52 0.56 17.19 12.91
CA GLN A 52 -0.71 16.79 13.53
C GLN A 52 -0.54 15.81 14.71
N LYS A 53 0.70 15.49 15.12
CA LYS A 53 1.02 14.51 16.17
C LYS A 53 0.44 13.11 15.91
N GLN A 54 0.22 12.76 14.64
CA GLN A 54 -0.27 11.45 14.21
C GLN A 54 0.90 10.49 13.95
N THR A 55 1.70 10.24 14.98
CA THR A 55 2.98 9.52 14.87
C THR A 55 2.86 8.01 15.07
N LEU A 56 1.77 7.53 15.66
CA LEU A 56 1.61 6.13 16.09
C LEU A 56 1.85 5.12 14.96
N ARG A 57 1.44 5.43 13.74
CA ARG A 57 1.67 4.59 12.56
C ARG A 57 3.13 4.27 12.28
N PHE A 58 4.06 5.13 12.72
CA PHE A 58 5.50 4.98 12.48
C PHE A 58 6.15 3.97 13.43
N LEU A 59 5.40 3.40 14.39
CA LEU A 59 5.88 2.28 15.21
C LEU A 59 5.90 0.95 14.46
N ALA A 60 5.16 0.85 13.35
CA ALA A 60 5.23 -0.31 12.45
C ALA A 60 6.31 -0.10 11.38
N PRO A 61 6.94 -1.17 10.87
CA PRO A 61 7.79 -1.07 9.70
C PRO A 61 7.00 -0.59 8.48
N ALA A 62 7.70 0.08 7.57
CA ALA A 62 7.18 0.32 6.23
C ALA A 62 7.02 -1.02 5.49
N GLY A 63 5.98 -1.17 4.67
CA GLY A 63 5.85 -2.36 3.85
C GLY A 63 5.02 -2.21 2.57
N ILE A 64 5.14 -3.22 1.70
CA ILE A 64 4.49 -3.23 0.38
C ILE A 64 2.97 -3.34 0.53
N THR A 65 2.50 -4.22 1.42
CA THR A 65 1.08 -4.41 1.73
C THR A 65 0.79 -4.20 3.20
N GLY A 66 -0.42 -3.74 3.50
CA GLY A 66 -0.85 -3.36 4.83
C GLY A 66 -2.36 -3.48 5.02
N LEU A 67 -2.79 -3.36 6.27
CA LEU A 67 -4.17 -3.67 6.67
C LEU A 67 -5.21 -2.82 5.92
N TRP A 68 -4.97 -1.51 5.76
CA TRP A 68 -5.93 -0.65 5.08
C TRP A 68 -5.97 -0.91 3.58
N GLN A 69 -4.82 -1.24 2.94
CA GLN A 69 -4.75 -1.57 1.52
C GLN A 69 -5.63 -2.80 1.23
N VAL A 70 -5.46 -3.89 1.99
CA VAL A 70 -6.28 -5.10 1.81
C VAL A 70 -7.77 -4.90 2.13
N ARG A 71 -8.09 -3.96 3.02
CA ARG A 71 -9.48 -3.58 3.32
C ARG A 71 -10.08 -2.68 2.25
N GLN A 72 -9.29 -1.82 1.61
CA GLN A 72 -9.74 -0.92 0.56
C GLN A 72 -10.20 -1.72 -0.64
N TYR A 73 -9.52 -2.81 -1.00
CA TYR A 73 -9.98 -3.67 -2.10
C TYR A 73 -11.33 -4.35 -1.85
N LYS A 74 -11.84 -4.35 -0.61
CA LYS A 74 -13.15 -4.93 -0.25
C LYS A 74 -14.26 -3.89 -0.11
N ARG A 75 -13.95 -2.58 -0.14
CA ARG A 75 -14.89 -1.47 0.11
C ARG A 75 -14.60 -0.28 -0.83
N GLN A 76 -15.47 0.73 -0.83
CA GLN A 76 -15.14 2.00 -1.50
C GLN A 76 -13.93 2.69 -0.84
N GLU A 77 -13.37 3.69 -1.52
CA GLU A 77 -12.16 4.41 -1.11
C GLU A 77 -12.21 4.91 0.35
N PHE A 78 -11.18 4.57 1.13
CA PHE A 78 -11.04 5.09 2.49
C PHE A 78 -10.54 6.53 2.49
N LYS A 79 -11.14 7.34 3.37
CA LYS A 79 -10.62 8.67 3.72
C LYS A 79 -9.27 8.52 4.45
N GLU A 80 -8.45 9.55 4.41
CA GLU A 80 -7.13 9.57 5.07
C GLU A 80 -7.21 9.13 6.55
N LYS A 81 -8.17 9.67 7.30
CA LYS A 81 -8.37 9.33 8.72
C LYS A 81 -8.60 7.83 8.94
N GLU A 82 -9.31 7.16 8.05
CA GLU A 82 -9.56 5.72 8.15
C GLU A 82 -8.30 4.90 7.83
N ARG A 83 -7.50 5.34 6.84
CA ARG A 83 -6.20 4.72 6.54
C ARG A 83 -5.27 4.80 7.74
N ILE A 84 -5.16 5.98 8.35
CA ILE A 84 -4.36 6.20 9.57
C ILE A 84 -4.87 5.34 10.73
N MET A 85 -6.19 5.20 10.89
CA MET A 85 -6.77 4.33 11.92
C MET A 85 -6.32 2.87 11.77
N PHE A 86 -6.33 2.35 10.54
CA PHE A 86 -5.85 0.99 10.27
C PHE A 86 -4.33 0.85 10.37
N ASP A 87 -3.57 1.86 9.95
CA ASP A 87 -2.11 1.90 10.14
C ASP A 87 -1.74 1.88 11.63
N ASN A 88 -2.46 2.66 12.45
CA ASN A 88 -2.30 2.69 13.91
C ASN A 88 -2.72 1.37 14.55
N PHE A 89 -3.80 0.76 14.08
CA PHE A 89 -4.23 -0.56 14.55
C PHE A 89 -3.15 -1.60 14.28
N TYR A 90 -2.60 -1.63 13.07
CA TYR A 90 -1.52 -2.54 12.71
C TYR A 90 -0.28 -2.29 13.58
N ALA A 91 0.13 -1.04 13.75
CA ALA A 91 1.27 -0.68 14.60
C ALA A 91 1.12 -1.13 16.06
N LEU A 92 -0.09 -1.14 16.60
CA LEU A 92 -0.36 -1.58 17.98
C LEU A 92 -0.59 -3.09 18.13
N LYS A 93 -0.96 -3.79 17.05
CA LYS A 93 -1.45 -5.19 17.09
C LYS A 93 -0.70 -6.11 16.14
N GLN A 94 0.43 -5.67 15.61
CA GLN A 94 1.25 -6.48 14.72
C GLN A 94 1.55 -7.84 15.37
N SER A 95 1.26 -8.89 14.62
CA SER A 95 1.47 -10.27 15.03
C SER A 95 1.59 -11.13 13.78
N PHE A 96 2.24 -12.29 13.92
CA PHE A 96 2.39 -13.23 12.82
C PHE A 96 1.03 -13.60 12.17
N CYS A 97 -0.01 -13.81 12.98
CA CYS A 97 -1.35 -14.11 12.47
C CYS A 97 -1.97 -12.95 11.67
N LEU A 98 -1.74 -11.71 12.11
CA LEU A 98 -2.22 -10.53 11.38
C LEU A 98 -1.47 -10.35 10.06
N ASP A 99 -0.16 -10.59 10.05
CA ASP A 99 0.66 -10.54 8.84
C ASP A 99 0.21 -11.61 7.84
N LEU A 100 0.01 -12.85 8.29
CA LEU A 100 -0.50 -13.93 7.46
C LEU A 100 -1.90 -13.61 6.90
N TYR A 101 -2.78 -13.03 7.71
CA TYR A 101 -4.08 -12.54 7.24
C TYR A 101 -3.92 -11.53 6.11
N ILE A 102 -3.07 -10.52 6.27
CA ILE A 102 -2.85 -9.48 5.25
C ILE A 102 -2.29 -10.09 3.96
N LEU A 103 -1.33 -11.03 4.06
CA LEU A 103 -0.77 -11.73 2.90
C LEU A 103 -1.83 -12.52 2.14
N VAL A 104 -2.65 -13.32 2.84
CA VAL A 104 -3.73 -14.09 2.20
C VAL A 104 -4.72 -13.18 1.48
N GLN A 105 -5.10 -12.05 2.11
CA GLN A 105 -5.99 -11.09 1.46
C GLN A 105 -5.35 -10.43 0.25
N THR A 106 -4.06 -10.10 0.33
CA THR A 106 -3.30 -9.51 -0.80
C THR A 106 -3.31 -10.45 -2.00
N VAL A 107 -3.00 -11.73 -1.79
CA VAL A 107 -3.03 -12.75 -2.85
C VAL A 107 -4.45 -12.92 -3.42
N ALA A 108 -5.48 -12.93 -2.58
CA ALA A 108 -6.86 -13.06 -3.03
C ALA A 108 -7.31 -11.88 -3.92
N VAL A 109 -6.83 -10.66 -3.64
CA VAL A 109 -7.11 -9.48 -4.48
C VAL A 109 -6.48 -9.62 -5.86
N LEU A 110 -5.21 -10.04 -5.93
CA LEU A 110 -4.50 -10.26 -7.21
C LEU A 110 -5.24 -11.27 -8.11
N PHE A 111 -5.77 -12.34 -7.52
CA PHE A 111 -6.57 -13.32 -8.26
C PHE A 111 -7.92 -12.79 -8.75
N LYS A 112 -8.59 -11.92 -7.98
CA LYS A 112 -9.82 -11.25 -8.44
C LYS A 112 -9.54 -10.28 -9.58
N TRP A 113 -8.44 -9.54 -9.52
CA TRP A 113 -8.06 -8.57 -10.55
C TRP A 113 -7.79 -9.24 -11.91
N LYS A 114 -7.09 -10.38 -11.92
CA LYS A 114 -6.88 -11.19 -13.13
C LYS A 114 -8.18 -11.71 -13.77
N LYS A 115 -9.26 -11.91 -13.00
CA LYS A 115 -10.56 -12.30 -13.56
C LYS A 115 -11.28 -11.12 -14.23
N VAL A 116 -11.12 -9.90 -13.71
CA VAL A 116 -11.73 -8.70 -14.28
C VAL A 116 -11.03 -8.27 -15.58
N GLY A 117 -9.69 -8.41 -15.66
CA GLY A 117 -8.92 -8.09 -16.86
C GLY A 117 -8.99 -9.12 -18.01
N LYS A 118 -9.78 -10.20 -17.88
CA LYS A 118 -10.00 -11.20 -18.95
C LYS A 118 -11.36 -11.07 -19.65
N ILE A 119 -12.14 -10.05 -19.31
CA ILE A 119 -13.41 -9.72 -19.96
C ILE A 119 -13.32 -8.26 -20.42
N SER A 120 -12.57 -8.03 -21.49
CA SER A 120 -12.60 -6.82 -22.31
C SER A 120 -12.06 -7.14 -23.69
#